data_AF-A0A9C9ESC0-F1
#
_entry.id   AF-A0A9C9ESC0-F1
#
_cell.length_a   1.000
_cell.length_b   1.000
_cell.length_c   1.000
_cell.angle_alpha   90.00
_cell.angle_beta   90.00
_cell.angle_gamma   90.00
#
_symmetry.space_group_name_H-M   'P 1'
#
loop_
_entity.id
_entity.type
_entity.pdbx_description
1 polymer ?
#
loop_
_entity_poly.entity_id
_entity_poly.type
_entity_poly.pdbx_seq_one_letter_code
_entity_poly.pdbx_strand_id
1 'polypeptide(L)'
;MNRRAYLFSLIVASSAAVILVHSFSGFTSSLSGELKGIILWFVLLMTAGVVTFVALRGGGAVTGTAVVNFAIIITYGGEVAAWLAAVEMAILTGLILRFRWWRTLFNVSQMVTSLATAGIVYRALGGVSIAQASGLTPGKPAMILALVGCHLAYFFTNTGLVTVWNSLRLGQSALRTWKANYLWMLPQSFAAPLVGLILAYVYVRLPVAMVLILFLWLIYYTRTSRTNVILQEAERGTVAALATAVDSSLEFLEGESERVAALAVELGRRIGLSGWRMQALEYAALLHDIGYLAIGRRILSKGESLSPHEWARVREHAEVGASIVSRVRALR
;
A
#
# COMPACT_ATOMS: atom_id res chain seq x y z
N MET A 1 8.25 -2.11 -26.45
CA MET A 1 7.10 -2.67 -25.69
C MET A 1 6.58 -3.89 -26.43
N ASN A 2 6.15 -4.95 -25.74
CA ASN A 2 5.58 -6.13 -26.40
C ASN A 2 4.30 -5.74 -27.16
N ARG A 3 4.19 -6.14 -28.44
CA ARG A 3 3.05 -5.85 -29.33
C ARG A 3 1.71 -6.26 -28.70
N ARG A 4 1.68 -7.36 -27.95
CA ARG A 4 0.46 -7.86 -27.28
C ARG A 4 -0.04 -6.91 -26.20
N ALA A 5 0.85 -6.37 -25.37
CA ALA A 5 0.49 -5.42 -24.32
C ALA A 5 0.02 -4.07 -24.88
N TYR A 6 0.58 -3.65 -26.02
CA TYR A 6 0.13 -2.46 -26.74
C TYR A 6 -1.30 -2.63 -27.28
N LEU A 7 -1.57 -3.74 -27.98
CA LEU A 7 -2.92 -4.05 -28.47
C LEU A 7 -3.93 -4.14 -27.34
N PHE A 8 -3.57 -4.79 -26.22
CA PHE A 8 -4.43 -4.83 -25.04
C PHE A 8 -4.72 -3.42 -24.48
N SER A 9 -3.72 -2.54 -24.45
CA SER A 9 -3.92 -1.15 -23.99
C SER A 9 -4.90 -0.39 -24.90
N LEU A 10 -4.85 -0.61 -26.22
CA LEU A 10 -5.79 -0.02 -27.18
C LEU A 10 -7.21 -0.57 -27.00
N ILE A 11 -7.37 -1.87 -26.77
CA ILE A 11 -8.69 -2.49 -26.53
C ILE A 11 -9.33 -1.88 -25.27
N VAL A 12 -8.58 -1.80 -24.17
CA VAL A 12 -9.08 -1.22 -22.92
C VAL A 12 -9.40 0.27 -23.12
N ALA A 13 -8.60 0.99 -23.91
CA ALA A 13 -8.85 2.40 -24.24
C ALA A 13 -10.12 2.61 -25.07
N SER A 14 -10.38 1.76 -26.06
CA SER A 14 -11.63 1.81 -26.82
C SER A 14 -12.84 1.58 -25.93
N SER A 15 -12.80 0.60 -25.03
CA SER A 15 -13.87 0.36 -24.06
C SER A 15 -14.08 1.55 -23.13
N ALA A 16 -12.99 2.13 -22.61
CA ALA A 16 -13.05 3.33 -21.77
C ALA A 16 -13.64 4.54 -22.51
N ALA A 17 -13.28 4.74 -23.78
CA ALA A 17 -13.84 5.81 -24.60
C ALA A 17 -15.35 5.65 -24.80
N VAL A 18 -15.83 4.44 -25.08
CA VAL A 18 -17.27 4.15 -25.19
C VAL A 18 -18.00 4.46 -23.87
N ILE A 19 -17.42 4.05 -22.74
CA ILE A 19 -17.95 4.34 -21.40
C ILE A 19 -18.08 5.85 -21.17
N LEU A 20 -17.02 6.62 -21.49
CA LEU A 20 -17.02 8.07 -21.33
C LEU A 20 -18.06 8.74 -22.23
N VAL A 21 -18.14 8.36 -23.51
CA VAL A 21 -19.14 8.89 -24.45
C VAL A 21 -20.56 8.62 -23.96
N HIS A 22 -20.84 7.39 -23.52
CA HIS A 22 -22.18 7.05 -23.05
C HIS A 22 -22.57 7.79 -21.76
N SER A 23 -21.60 8.05 -20.87
CA SER A 23 -21.80 8.74 -19.59
C SER A 23 -21.69 10.27 -19.68
N PHE A 24 -21.43 10.84 -20.86
CA PHE A 24 -21.15 12.27 -21.02
C PHE A 24 -22.34 13.16 -20.63
N SER A 25 -23.56 12.76 -20.98
CA SER A 25 -24.77 13.52 -20.62
C SER A 25 -25.02 13.55 -19.11
N GLY A 26 -24.86 12.41 -18.43
CA GLY A 26 -25.00 12.33 -16.97
C GLY A 26 -23.92 13.13 -16.23
N PHE A 27 -22.68 13.09 -16.74
CA PHE A 27 -21.59 13.90 -16.21
C PHE A 27 -21.84 15.41 -16.37
N THR A 28 -22.20 15.85 -17.58
CA THR A 28 -22.44 17.29 -17.87
C THR A 28 -23.63 17.84 -17.10
N SER A 29 -24.70 17.05 -16.94
CA SER A 29 -25.84 17.42 -16.09
C SER A 29 -25.46 17.57 -14.62
N SER A 30 -24.56 16.73 -14.11
CA SER A 30 -24.07 16.84 -12.73
C SER A 30 -23.12 18.03 -12.59
N LEU A 31 -22.29 18.28 -13.60
CA LEU A 31 -21.34 19.39 -13.63
C LEU A 31 -22.04 20.75 -13.57
N SER A 32 -23.15 20.92 -14.29
CA SER A 32 -23.91 22.17 -14.30
C SER A 32 -24.64 22.43 -12.98
N GLY A 33 -25.15 21.39 -12.31
CA GLY A 33 -25.87 21.52 -11.04
C GLY A 33 -24.96 21.68 -9.82
N GLU A 34 -23.79 21.05 -9.82
CA GLU A 34 -22.97 20.80 -8.61
C GLU A 34 -21.49 21.19 -8.80
N LEU A 35 -21.21 22.18 -9.64
CA LEU A 35 -19.85 22.56 -10.06
C LEU A 35 -18.85 22.72 -8.90
N LYS A 36 -19.24 23.42 -7.83
CA LYS A 36 -18.38 23.66 -6.67
C LYS A 36 -17.98 22.35 -5.97
N GLY A 37 -18.93 21.43 -5.84
CA GLY A 37 -18.70 20.11 -5.26
C GLY A 37 -17.76 19.28 -6.10
N ILE A 38 -17.98 19.25 -7.41
CA ILE A 38 -17.14 18.51 -8.35
C ILE A 38 -15.70 19.04 -8.36
N ILE A 39 -15.51 20.37 -8.31
CA ILE A 39 -14.18 20.99 -8.17
C ILE A 39 -13.51 20.54 -6.86
N LEU A 40 -14.22 20.58 -5.73
CA LEU A 40 -13.68 20.10 -4.45
C LEU A 40 -13.21 18.66 -4.55
N TRP A 41 -14.08 17.75 -5.02
CA TRP A 41 -13.74 16.33 -5.15
C TRP A 41 -12.56 16.09 -6.08
N PHE A 42 -12.46 16.84 -7.18
CA PHE A 42 -11.31 16.76 -8.07
C PHE A 42 -10.00 17.21 -7.39
N VAL A 43 -10.03 18.29 -6.60
CA VAL A 43 -8.87 18.76 -5.82
C VAL A 43 -8.44 17.71 -4.79
N LEU A 44 -9.40 17.11 -4.06
CA LEU A 44 -9.12 16.04 -3.10
C LEU A 44 -8.54 14.81 -3.81
N LEU A 45 -9.11 14.43 -4.96
CA LEU A 45 -8.64 13.30 -5.75
C LEU A 45 -7.21 13.51 -6.24
N MET A 46 -6.92 14.69 -6.79
CA MET A 46 -5.58 15.10 -7.21
C MET A 46 -4.57 15.08 -6.07
N THR A 47 -4.94 15.66 -4.93
CA THR A 47 -4.09 15.72 -3.75
C THR A 47 -3.78 14.31 -3.26
N ALA A 48 -4.79 13.44 -3.16
CA ALA A 48 -4.61 12.05 -2.80
C ALA A 48 -3.68 11.34 -3.81
N GLY A 49 -3.91 11.51 -5.11
CA GLY A 49 -3.10 10.95 -6.19
C GLY A 49 -1.62 11.30 -6.04
N VAL A 50 -1.29 12.59 -5.92
CA VAL A 50 0.09 13.07 -5.79
C VAL A 50 0.73 12.64 -4.47
N VAL A 51 0.01 12.76 -3.35
CA VAL A 51 0.57 12.56 -2.01
C VAL A 51 0.78 11.08 -1.70
N THR A 52 -0.06 10.20 -2.22
CA THR A 52 -0.03 8.77 -1.86
C THR A 52 0.55 7.87 -2.94
N PHE A 53 0.96 8.45 -4.08
CA PHE A 53 1.60 7.73 -5.18
C PHE A 53 2.82 6.93 -4.71
N VAL A 54 2.85 5.65 -5.09
CA VAL A 54 4.02 4.78 -4.92
C VAL A 54 4.28 4.08 -6.24
N ALA A 55 5.49 4.23 -6.77
CA ALA A 55 5.97 3.42 -7.89
C ALA A 55 6.39 2.03 -7.37
N LEU A 56 5.83 0.97 -7.94
CA LEU A 56 6.19 -0.41 -7.62
C LEU A 56 7.37 -0.90 -8.48
N ARG A 57 8.23 -1.74 -7.89
CA ARG A 57 9.24 -2.52 -8.63
C ARG A 57 8.50 -3.40 -9.66
N GLY A 58 8.82 -3.26 -10.95
CA GLY A 58 8.10 -3.89 -12.08
C GLY A 58 7.25 -2.93 -12.93
N GLY A 59 7.16 -1.66 -12.53
CA GLY A 59 6.60 -0.58 -13.35
C GLY A 59 5.08 -0.39 -13.24
N GLY A 60 4.45 -0.95 -12.21
CA GLY A 60 3.12 -0.57 -11.75
C GLY A 60 3.19 0.61 -10.77
N ALA A 61 2.06 1.22 -10.46
CA ALA A 61 1.95 2.23 -9.41
C ALA A 61 0.66 2.04 -8.62
N VAL A 62 0.70 2.37 -7.33
CA VAL A 62 -0.48 2.35 -6.47
C VAL A 62 -0.70 3.77 -5.95
N THR A 63 -1.93 4.26 -6.13
CA THR A 63 -2.40 5.51 -5.55
C THR A 63 -3.46 5.22 -4.49
N GLY A 64 -3.47 6.01 -3.43
CA GLY A 64 -4.46 6.00 -2.35
C GLY A 64 -5.73 6.79 -2.70
N THR A 65 -6.11 6.86 -3.98
CA THR A 65 -7.29 7.60 -4.46
C THR A 65 -8.60 6.85 -4.24
N ALA A 66 -8.55 5.56 -3.89
CA ALA A 66 -9.72 4.70 -3.76
C ALA A 66 -10.79 5.26 -2.80
N VAL A 67 -10.39 5.82 -1.65
CA VAL A 67 -11.33 6.43 -0.69
C VAL A 67 -12.13 7.56 -1.33
N VAL A 68 -11.43 8.47 -2.02
CA VAL A 68 -12.04 9.62 -2.70
C VAL A 68 -12.93 9.15 -3.84
N ASN A 69 -12.48 8.16 -4.63
CA ASN A 69 -13.26 7.57 -5.71
C ASN A 69 -14.57 6.94 -5.21
N PHE A 70 -14.55 6.17 -4.13
CA PHE A 70 -15.78 5.61 -3.55
C PHE A 70 -16.70 6.71 -3.03
N ALA A 71 -16.14 7.75 -2.39
CA ALA A 71 -16.94 8.88 -1.94
C ALA A 71 -17.63 9.62 -3.10
N ILE A 72 -16.94 9.78 -4.24
CA ILE A 72 -17.54 10.34 -5.47
C ILE A 72 -18.64 9.42 -6.02
N ILE A 73 -18.41 8.09 -6.10
CA ILE A 73 -19.44 7.14 -6.56
C ILE A 73 -20.70 7.25 -5.68
N ILE A 74 -20.53 7.32 -4.37
CA ILE A 74 -21.63 7.38 -3.41
C ILE A 74 -22.36 8.73 -3.48
N THR A 75 -21.61 9.82 -3.71
CA THR A 75 -22.18 11.18 -3.75
C THR A 75 -22.86 11.47 -5.08
N TYR A 76 -22.19 11.21 -6.20
CA TYR A 76 -22.61 11.64 -7.54
C TYR A 76 -22.78 10.50 -8.56
N GLY A 77 -22.39 9.28 -8.21
CA GLY A 77 -22.49 8.12 -9.10
C GLY A 77 -21.20 7.78 -9.83
N GLY A 78 -21.20 6.59 -10.47
CA GLY A 78 -20.04 6.05 -11.19
C GLY A 78 -19.59 6.85 -12.39
N GLU A 79 -20.51 7.55 -13.03
CA GLU A 79 -20.24 8.34 -14.23
C GLU A 79 -19.32 9.52 -13.91
N VAL A 80 -19.67 10.29 -12.86
CA VAL A 80 -18.84 11.40 -12.38
C VAL A 80 -17.49 10.89 -11.87
N ALA A 81 -17.46 9.78 -11.14
CA ALA A 81 -16.21 9.17 -10.68
C ALA A 81 -15.29 8.77 -11.84
N ALA A 82 -15.84 8.16 -12.90
CA ALA A 82 -15.06 7.75 -14.07
C ALA A 82 -14.46 8.95 -14.81
N TRP A 83 -15.24 10.02 -15.01
CA TRP A 83 -14.75 11.25 -15.65
C TRP A 83 -13.67 11.96 -14.83
N LEU A 84 -13.89 12.15 -13.53
CA LEU A 84 -12.91 12.79 -12.66
C LEU A 84 -11.60 11.99 -12.60
N ALA A 85 -11.69 10.66 -12.52
CA ALA A 85 -10.51 9.82 -12.50
C ALA A 85 -9.80 9.75 -13.87
N ALA A 86 -10.53 9.90 -14.99
CA ALA A 86 -9.91 9.99 -16.32
C ALA A 86 -9.00 11.22 -16.42
N VAL A 87 -9.54 12.39 -16.04
CA VAL A 87 -8.82 13.66 -16.05
C VAL A 87 -7.67 13.60 -15.05
N GLU A 88 -7.93 13.04 -13.85
CA GLU A 88 -6.89 12.90 -12.83
C GLU A 88 -5.71 12.05 -13.30
N MET A 89 -5.98 10.84 -13.79
CA MET A 89 -4.93 9.95 -14.27
C MET A 89 -4.18 10.51 -15.47
N ALA A 90 -4.86 11.26 -16.36
CA ALA A 90 -4.22 11.88 -17.51
C ALA A 90 -3.19 12.94 -17.08
N ILE A 91 -3.55 13.81 -16.14
CA ILE A 91 -2.65 14.84 -15.60
C ILE A 91 -1.55 14.20 -14.75
N LEU A 92 -1.91 13.31 -13.80
CA LEU A 92 -0.96 12.69 -12.89
C LEU A 92 0.09 11.91 -13.67
N THR A 93 -0.34 11.02 -14.57
CA THR A 93 0.61 10.13 -15.26
C THR A 93 1.24 10.80 -16.48
N GLY A 94 0.54 11.68 -17.19
CA GLY A 94 1.05 12.34 -18.41
C GLY A 94 1.88 13.59 -18.14
N LEU A 95 1.45 14.46 -17.21
CA LEU A 95 2.08 15.76 -16.98
C LEU A 95 3.03 15.76 -15.78
N ILE A 96 2.58 15.20 -14.64
CA ILE A 96 3.34 15.21 -13.38
C ILE A 96 4.44 14.15 -13.41
N LEU A 97 4.05 12.89 -13.61
CA LEU A 97 4.99 11.75 -13.62
C LEU A 97 5.66 11.53 -14.97
N ARG A 98 5.17 12.19 -16.03
CA ARG A 98 5.71 12.14 -17.40
C ARG A 98 5.94 10.71 -17.91
N PHE A 99 4.99 9.83 -17.63
CA PHE A 99 4.98 8.50 -18.20
C PHE A 99 4.86 8.58 -19.72
N ARG A 100 5.37 7.54 -20.38
CA ARG A 100 5.20 7.40 -21.83
C ARG A 100 3.71 7.33 -22.14
N TRP A 101 3.29 8.02 -23.21
CA TRP A 101 1.87 8.24 -23.53
C TRP A 101 1.00 6.98 -23.51
N TRP A 102 1.53 5.82 -23.93
CA TRP A 102 0.79 4.56 -23.92
C TRP A 102 0.53 4.00 -22.52
N ARG A 103 1.42 4.29 -21.55
CA ARG A 103 1.22 3.92 -20.14
C ARG A 103 0.19 4.85 -19.51
N THR A 104 0.22 6.14 -19.83
CA THR A 104 -0.83 7.09 -19.47
C THR A 104 -2.17 6.64 -20.03
N LEU A 105 -2.23 6.30 -21.32
CA LEU A 105 -3.44 5.79 -21.97
C LEU A 105 -3.98 4.56 -21.24
N PHE A 106 -3.12 3.58 -20.93
CA PHE A 106 -3.53 2.39 -20.19
C PHE A 106 -4.07 2.71 -18.80
N ASN A 107 -3.36 3.55 -18.01
CA ASN A 107 -3.78 3.91 -16.65
C ASN A 107 -5.11 4.67 -16.63
N VAL A 108 -5.29 5.64 -17.54
CA VAL A 108 -6.57 6.35 -17.71
C VAL A 108 -7.68 5.36 -18.02
N SER A 109 -7.47 4.50 -19.01
CA SER A 109 -8.49 3.56 -19.50
C SER A 109 -8.85 2.51 -18.46
N GLN A 110 -7.84 2.01 -17.73
CA GLN A 110 -8.02 1.09 -16.61
C GLN A 110 -8.87 1.72 -15.51
N MET A 111 -8.56 2.96 -15.11
CA MET A 111 -9.27 3.62 -14.02
C MET A 111 -10.73 3.92 -14.39
N VAL A 112 -10.97 4.43 -15.60
CA VAL A 112 -12.32 4.65 -16.15
C VAL A 112 -13.13 3.35 -16.13
N THR A 113 -12.59 2.27 -16.69
CA THR A 113 -13.27 0.98 -16.77
C THR A 113 -13.59 0.43 -15.38
N SER A 114 -12.66 0.60 -14.43
CA SER A 114 -12.81 0.08 -13.07
C SER A 114 -13.90 0.83 -12.28
N LEU A 115 -13.93 2.16 -12.36
CA LEU A 115 -14.91 2.98 -11.64
C LEU A 115 -16.29 2.95 -12.28
N ALA A 116 -16.35 2.87 -13.61
CA ALA A 116 -17.62 2.68 -14.31
C ALA A 116 -18.26 1.34 -13.95
N THR A 117 -17.48 0.24 -13.99
CA THR A 117 -17.96 -1.09 -13.56
C THR A 117 -18.41 -1.07 -12.10
N ALA A 118 -17.64 -0.43 -11.22
CA ALA A 118 -17.99 -0.27 -9.81
C ALA A 118 -19.31 0.49 -9.61
N GLY A 119 -19.51 1.60 -10.33
CA GLY A 119 -20.73 2.39 -10.25
C GLY A 119 -21.96 1.71 -10.87
N ILE A 120 -21.79 0.92 -11.93
CA ILE A 120 -22.86 0.09 -12.48
C ILE A 120 -23.32 -0.94 -11.44
N VAL A 121 -22.37 -1.65 -10.83
CA VAL A 121 -22.67 -2.63 -9.78
C VAL A 121 -23.29 -1.98 -8.55
N TYR A 122 -22.78 -0.80 -8.14
CA TYR A 122 -23.36 -0.03 -7.04
C TYR A 122 -24.85 0.27 -7.28
N ARG A 123 -25.20 0.80 -8.46
CA ARG A 123 -26.60 1.09 -8.82
C ARG A 123 -27.44 -0.19 -8.94
N ALA A 124 -26.91 -1.23 -9.59
CA ALA A 124 -27.62 -2.49 -9.81
C ALA A 124 -28.00 -3.21 -8.50
N LEU A 125 -27.20 -3.03 -7.43
CA LEU A 125 -27.45 -3.58 -6.11
C LEU A 125 -28.28 -2.65 -5.20
N GLY A 126 -28.89 -1.61 -5.78
CA GLY A 126 -29.77 -0.68 -5.06
C GLY A 126 -29.05 0.48 -4.36
N GLY A 127 -27.79 0.74 -4.72
CA GLY A 127 -27.08 1.94 -4.31
C GLY A 127 -27.69 3.20 -4.94
N VAL A 128 -27.86 4.24 -4.14
CA VAL A 128 -28.46 5.52 -4.57
C VAL A 128 -27.50 6.65 -4.26
N SER A 129 -27.39 7.61 -5.20
CA SER A 129 -26.63 8.84 -4.99
C SER A 129 -27.17 9.59 -3.77
N ILE A 130 -26.28 9.88 -2.83
CA ILE A 130 -26.63 10.56 -1.60
C ILE A 130 -26.95 12.05 -1.84
N ALA A 131 -26.42 12.66 -2.90
CA ALA A 131 -26.77 14.03 -3.29
C ALA A 131 -28.20 14.12 -3.87
N GLN A 132 -28.69 13.06 -4.52
CA GLN A 132 -30.00 13.05 -5.18
C GLN A 132 -31.13 12.46 -4.31
N ALA A 133 -30.79 11.67 -3.28
CA ALA A 133 -31.78 11.07 -2.39
C ALA A 133 -32.06 11.96 -1.17
N SER A 134 -33.30 12.44 -1.04
CA SER A 134 -33.82 13.22 0.09
C SER A 134 -33.78 12.48 1.44
N GLY A 135 -33.37 11.21 1.47
CA GLY A 135 -33.36 10.35 2.65
C GLY A 135 -32.15 9.43 2.67
N LEU A 136 -31.02 9.95 3.15
CA LEU A 136 -29.95 9.14 3.73
C LEU A 136 -30.54 8.24 4.81
N THR A 137 -30.59 6.95 4.58
CA THR A 137 -30.64 5.97 5.67
C THR A 137 -29.46 5.02 5.51
N PRO A 138 -28.26 5.43 5.97
CA PRO A 138 -27.17 4.49 6.24
C PRO A 138 -27.72 3.30 7.04
N GLY A 139 -27.34 2.08 6.65
CA GLY A 139 -27.76 0.86 7.36
C GLY A 139 -28.89 0.06 6.70
N LYS A 140 -29.47 0.49 5.56
CA LYS A 140 -30.29 -0.43 4.76
C LYS A 140 -29.41 -1.57 4.22
N PRO A 141 -29.84 -2.85 4.30
CA PRO A 141 -29.06 -3.98 3.79
C PRO A 141 -28.61 -3.82 2.33
N ALA A 142 -29.45 -3.18 1.50
CA ALA A 142 -29.13 -2.85 0.12
C ALA A 142 -27.90 -1.93 -0.03
N MET A 143 -27.70 -0.97 0.87
CA MET A 143 -26.52 -0.08 0.83
C MET A 143 -25.24 -0.87 1.15
N ILE A 144 -25.29 -1.77 2.14
CA ILE A 144 -24.13 -2.61 2.49
C ILE A 144 -23.79 -3.52 1.30
N LEU A 145 -24.80 -4.17 0.73
CA LEU A 145 -24.63 -5.02 -0.45
C LEU A 145 -24.07 -4.24 -1.65
N ALA A 146 -24.58 -3.04 -1.91
CA ALA A 146 -24.10 -2.16 -2.96
C ALA A 146 -22.65 -1.72 -2.74
N LEU A 147 -22.25 -1.38 -1.51
CA LEU A 147 -20.87 -1.00 -1.19
C LEU A 147 -19.90 -2.18 -1.35
N VAL A 148 -20.28 -3.37 -0.88
CA VAL A 148 -19.49 -4.59 -1.06
C VAL A 148 -19.35 -4.92 -2.54
N GLY A 149 -20.45 -4.93 -3.30
CA GLY A 149 -20.43 -5.21 -4.74
C GLY A 149 -19.62 -4.17 -5.52
N CYS A 150 -19.82 -2.88 -5.24
CA CYS A 150 -19.04 -1.78 -5.82
C CYS A 150 -17.54 -1.96 -5.56
N HIS A 151 -17.17 -2.34 -4.33
CA HIS A 151 -15.77 -2.57 -3.96
C HIS A 151 -15.16 -3.74 -4.72
N LEU A 152 -15.83 -4.90 -4.73
CA LEU A 152 -15.34 -6.09 -5.43
C LEU A 152 -15.23 -5.83 -6.93
N ALA A 153 -16.23 -5.19 -7.53
CA ALA A 153 -16.23 -4.80 -8.93
C ALA A 153 -15.04 -3.90 -9.27
N TYR A 154 -14.77 -2.87 -8.46
CA TYR A 154 -13.58 -2.02 -8.61
C TYR A 154 -12.29 -2.84 -8.46
N PHE A 155 -12.16 -3.61 -7.39
CA PHE A 155 -10.94 -4.33 -7.04
C PHE A 155 -10.54 -5.34 -8.11
N PHE A 156 -11.46 -6.21 -8.53
CA PHE A 156 -11.18 -7.24 -9.53
C PHE A 156 -10.96 -6.64 -10.92
N THR A 157 -11.73 -5.62 -11.32
CA THR A 157 -11.54 -4.97 -12.62
C THR A 157 -10.20 -4.26 -12.68
N ASN A 158 -9.86 -3.46 -11.67
CA ASN A 158 -8.60 -2.72 -11.61
C ASN A 158 -7.39 -3.66 -11.62
N THR A 159 -7.30 -4.55 -10.62
CA THR A 159 -6.15 -5.44 -10.46
C THR A 159 -6.06 -6.48 -11.58
N GLY A 160 -7.21 -6.92 -12.12
CA GLY A 160 -7.28 -7.82 -13.27
C GLY A 160 -6.69 -7.19 -14.54
N LEU A 161 -7.12 -5.98 -14.90
CA LEU A 161 -6.59 -5.26 -16.06
C LEU A 161 -5.08 -5.03 -15.94
N VAL A 162 -4.61 -4.57 -14.77
CA VAL A 162 -3.18 -4.37 -14.51
C VAL A 162 -2.40 -5.68 -14.63
N THR A 163 -2.95 -6.78 -14.11
CA THR A 163 -2.26 -8.08 -14.13
C THR A 163 -2.18 -8.67 -15.53
N VAL A 164 -3.25 -8.59 -16.31
CA VAL A 164 -3.23 -9.01 -17.72
C VAL A 164 -2.21 -8.18 -18.50
N TRP A 165 -2.20 -6.86 -18.31
CA TRP A 165 -1.25 -5.99 -18.98
C TRP A 165 0.21 -6.33 -18.64
N ASN A 166 0.52 -6.56 -17.35
CA ASN A 166 1.85 -6.98 -16.92
C ASN A 166 2.22 -8.39 -17.40
N SER A 167 1.29 -9.35 -17.38
CA SER A 167 1.47 -10.71 -17.89
C SER A 167 1.85 -10.69 -19.38
N LEU A 168 1.14 -9.91 -20.20
CA LEU A 168 1.44 -9.74 -21.63
C LEU A 168 2.80 -9.07 -21.90
N ARG A 169 3.32 -8.27 -20.95
CA ARG A 169 4.64 -7.63 -21.05
C ARG A 169 5.78 -8.56 -20.65
N LEU A 170 5.58 -9.31 -19.56
CA LEU A 170 6.64 -10.09 -18.91
C LEU A 170 6.60 -11.59 -19.23
N GLY A 171 5.58 -12.07 -19.94
CA GLY A 171 5.42 -13.49 -20.28
C GLY A 171 5.07 -14.38 -19.07
N GLN A 172 4.62 -13.79 -17.97
CA GLN A 172 4.28 -14.50 -16.73
C GLN A 172 2.81 -14.90 -16.69
N SER A 173 2.46 -15.87 -15.84
CA SER A 173 1.08 -16.33 -15.66
C SER A 173 0.25 -15.30 -14.88
N ALA A 174 -0.76 -14.71 -15.53
CA ALA A 174 -1.62 -13.70 -14.92
C ALA A 174 -2.25 -14.16 -13.59
N LEU A 175 -2.82 -15.36 -13.52
CA LEU A 175 -3.49 -15.84 -12.30
C LEU A 175 -2.51 -16.03 -11.14
N ARG A 176 -1.32 -16.59 -11.39
CA ARG A 176 -0.29 -16.76 -10.36
C ARG A 176 0.21 -15.42 -9.85
N THR A 177 0.51 -14.50 -10.76
CA THR A 177 0.92 -13.12 -10.44
C THR A 177 -0.17 -12.39 -9.65
N TRP A 178 -1.44 -12.56 -10.02
CA TRP A 178 -2.55 -11.91 -9.33
C TRP A 178 -2.71 -12.41 -7.90
N LYS A 179 -2.72 -13.73 -7.70
CA LYS A 179 -2.84 -14.34 -6.38
C LYS A 179 -1.68 -13.93 -5.46
N ALA A 180 -0.45 -13.95 -5.98
CA ALA A 180 0.73 -13.57 -5.21
C ALA A 180 0.72 -12.09 -4.80
N ASN A 181 0.28 -11.20 -5.69
CA ASN A 181 0.42 -9.75 -5.48
C ASN A 181 -0.80 -9.05 -4.89
N TYR A 182 -2.02 -9.57 -5.11
CA TYR A 182 -3.25 -8.85 -4.76
C TYR A 182 -4.19 -9.60 -3.82
N LEU A 183 -4.18 -10.95 -3.79
CA LEU A 183 -5.17 -11.70 -2.98
C LEU A 183 -5.11 -11.35 -1.49
N TRP A 184 -3.90 -11.20 -0.96
CA TRP A 184 -3.67 -10.81 0.43
C TRP A 184 -4.14 -9.38 0.73
N MET A 185 -4.28 -8.53 -0.28
CA MET A 185 -4.78 -7.16 -0.11
C MET A 185 -6.30 -7.07 0.02
N LEU A 186 -7.03 -8.13 -0.36
CA LEU A 186 -8.49 -8.10 -0.43
C LEU A 186 -9.17 -7.83 0.93
N PRO A 187 -8.78 -8.44 2.06
CA PRO A 187 -9.44 -8.16 3.34
C PRO A 187 -9.24 -6.70 3.79
N GLN A 188 -8.02 -6.18 3.65
CA GLN A 188 -7.68 -4.81 4.05
C GLN A 188 -8.24 -3.74 3.09
N SER A 189 -8.58 -4.09 1.84
CA SER A 189 -9.08 -3.12 0.86
C SER A 189 -10.52 -2.66 1.14
N PHE A 190 -11.28 -3.39 1.97
CA PHE A 190 -12.63 -3.02 2.40
C PHE A 190 -12.68 -1.76 3.27
N ALA A 191 -11.56 -1.31 3.84
CA ALA A 191 -11.51 -0.04 4.56
C ALA A 191 -11.85 1.16 3.63
N ALA A 192 -11.43 1.11 2.36
CA ALA A 192 -11.61 2.23 1.43
C ALA A 192 -13.07 2.62 1.16
N PRO A 193 -13.99 1.71 0.78
CA PRO A 193 -15.40 2.06 0.58
C PRO A 193 -16.10 2.50 1.87
N LEU A 194 -15.72 1.99 3.04
CA LEU A 194 -16.28 2.40 4.33
C LEU A 194 -15.87 3.82 4.69
N VAL A 195 -14.59 4.16 4.55
CA VAL A 195 -14.11 5.53 4.76
C VAL A 195 -14.67 6.47 3.69
N GLY A 196 -14.82 5.99 2.44
CA GLY A 196 -15.47 6.74 1.37
C GLY A 196 -16.93 7.08 1.67
N LEU A 197 -17.69 6.14 2.26
CA LEU A 197 -19.05 6.39 2.75
C LEU A 197 -19.08 7.46 3.84
N ILE A 198 -18.19 7.40 4.83
CA ILE A 198 -18.10 8.41 5.89
C ILE A 198 -17.80 9.78 5.27
N LEU A 199 -16.83 9.85 4.35
CA LEU A 199 -16.44 11.10 3.70
C LEU A 199 -17.59 11.69 2.87
N ALA A 200 -18.33 10.85 2.13
CA ALA A 200 -19.52 11.26 1.40
C ALA A 200 -20.66 11.75 2.33
N TYR A 201 -20.89 11.06 3.45
CA TYR A 201 -21.88 11.46 4.44
C TYR A 201 -21.55 12.83 5.06
N VAL A 202 -20.29 13.02 5.47
CA VAL A 202 -19.77 14.29 6.01
C VAL A 202 -19.93 15.40 4.99
N TYR A 203 -19.63 15.13 3.71
CA TYR A 203 -19.79 16.11 2.63
C TYR A 203 -21.23 16.60 2.46
N VAL A 204 -22.22 15.70 2.52
CA VAL A 204 -23.63 16.06 2.29
C VAL A 204 -24.31 16.64 3.53
N ARG A 205 -23.86 16.28 4.75
CA ARG A 205 -24.56 16.63 5.99
C ARG A 205 -23.87 17.67 6.86
N LEU A 206 -22.57 17.87 6.69
CA LEU A 206 -21.76 18.73 7.56
C LEU A 206 -21.06 19.82 6.74
N PRO A 207 -20.55 20.88 7.41
CA PRO A 207 -19.79 21.92 6.74
C PRO A 207 -18.58 21.34 6.00
N VAL A 208 -18.27 21.90 4.83
CA VAL A 208 -17.14 21.47 3.97
C VAL A 208 -15.80 21.44 4.71
N ALA A 209 -15.61 22.29 5.72
CA ALA A 209 -14.42 22.27 6.57
C ALA A 209 -14.18 20.90 7.23
N MET A 210 -15.25 20.17 7.58
CA MET A 210 -15.14 18.85 8.19
C MET A 210 -14.64 17.78 7.20
N VAL A 211 -15.01 17.91 5.92
CA VAL A 211 -14.46 17.07 4.83
C VAL A 211 -12.95 17.29 4.72
N LEU A 212 -12.52 18.56 4.75
CA LEU A 212 -11.10 18.91 4.68
C LEU A 212 -10.32 18.38 5.88
N ILE A 213 -10.85 18.53 7.09
CA ILE A 213 -10.23 18.00 8.31
C ILE A 213 -10.09 16.48 8.23
N LEU A 214 -11.16 15.76 7.89
CA LEU A 214 -11.13 14.30 7.77
C LEU A 214 -10.15 13.84 6.67
N PHE A 215 -10.12 14.54 5.54
CA PHE A 215 -9.21 14.24 4.44
C PHE A 215 -7.74 14.48 4.80
N LEU A 216 -7.44 15.61 5.45
CA LEU A 216 -6.09 15.91 5.95
C LEU A 216 -5.65 14.91 7.01
N TRP A 217 -6.55 14.50 7.90
CA TRP A 217 -6.29 13.44 8.87
C TRP A 217 -5.97 12.10 8.21
N LEU A 218 -6.71 11.71 7.16
CA LEU A 218 -6.44 10.48 6.40
C LEU A 218 -5.08 10.52 5.69
N ILE A 219 -4.73 11.67 5.10
CA ILE A 219 -3.41 11.88 4.49
C ILE A 219 -2.31 11.79 5.55
N TYR A 220 -2.48 12.50 6.66
CA TYR A 220 -1.53 12.48 7.78
C TYR A 220 -1.33 11.06 8.30
N TYR A 221 -2.42 10.34 8.60
CA TYR A 221 -2.37 8.95 9.06
C TYR A 221 -1.63 8.06 8.07
N THR A 222 -2.00 8.11 6.78
CA THR A 222 -1.36 7.29 5.75
C THR A 222 0.13 7.59 5.60
N ARG A 223 0.53 8.87 5.68
CA ARG A 223 1.93 9.30 5.60
C ARG A 223 2.71 8.82 6.82
N THR A 224 2.20 9.05 8.02
CA THR A 224 2.85 8.64 9.27
C THR A 224 2.97 7.13 9.37
N SER A 225 1.91 6.37 9.03
CA SER A 225 1.98 4.90 8.99
C SER A 225 3.06 4.39 8.04
N ARG A 226 3.19 4.99 6.85
CA ARG A 226 4.26 4.63 5.90
C ARG A 226 5.65 4.98 6.42
N THR A 227 5.82 6.17 6.97
CA THR A 227 7.09 6.59 7.56
C THR A 227 7.50 5.66 8.70
N ASN A 228 6.55 5.22 9.53
CA ASN A 228 6.82 4.29 10.62
C ASN A 228 7.27 2.91 10.10
N VAL A 229 6.63 2.39 9.04
CA VAL A 229 7.05 1.12 8.42
C VAL A 229 8.44 1.23 7.82
N ILE A 230 8.72 2.29 7.05
CA ILE A 230 10.05 2.54 6.46
C ILE A 230 11.11 2.69 7.56
N LEU A 231 10.77 3.38 8.65
CA LEU A 231 11.66 3.55 9.79
C LEU A 231 11.98 2.21 10.46
N GLN A 232 10.98 1.35 10.68
CA GLN A 232 11.16 0.00 11.23
C GLN A 232 12.02 -0.88 10.32
N GLU A 233 11.80 -0.82 9.00
CA GLU A 233 12.63 -1.54 8.03
C GLU A 233 14.09 -1.05 8.03
N ALA A 234 14.30 0.28 8.09
CA ALA A 234 15.63 0.87 8.15
C ALA A 234 16.36 0.55 9.46
N GLU A 235 15.64 0.57 10.59
CA GLU A 235 16.17 0.19 11.90
C GLU A 235 16.62 -1.28 11.90
N ARG A 236 15.74 -2.19 11.47
CA ARG A 236 16.07 -3.61 11.32
C ARG A 236 17.26 -3.82 10.38
N GLY A 237 17.27 -3.14 9.23
CA GLY A 237 18.38 -3.22 8.27
C GLY A 237 19.71 -2.72 8.84
N THR A 238 19.68 -1.69 9.69
CA THR A 238 20.87 -1.18 10.38
C THR A 238 21.38 -2.19 11.41
N VAL A 239 20.48 -2.75 12.22
CA VAL A 239 20.81 -3.81 13.20
C VAL A 239 21.40 -5.04 12.50
N ALA A 240 20.78 -5.49 11.41
CA ALA A 240 21.27 -6.61 10.61
C ALA A 240 22.65 -6.32 10.01
N ALA A 241 22.87 -5.12 9.46
CA ALA A 241 24.17 -4.74 8.91
C ALA A 241 25.29 -4.70 9.98
N LEU A 242 24.97 -4.26 11.20
CA LEU A 242 25.90 -4.32 12.33
C LEU A 242 26.23 -5.77 12.70
N ALA A 243 25.23 -6.63 12.76
CA ALA A 243 25.42 -8.06 13.01
C ALA A 243 26.29 -8.69 11.92
N THR A 244 26.02 -8.43 10.64
CA THR A 244 26.84 -8.90 9.52
C THR A 244 28.28 -8.39 9.60
N ALA A 245 28.50 -7.14 10.04
CA ALA A 245 29.84 -6.60 10.22
C ALA A 245 30.61 -7.36 11.31
N VAL A 246 29.95 -7.71 12.43
CA VAL A 246 30.52 -8.55 13.49
C VAL A 246 30.82 -9.95 12.96
N ASP A 247 29.84 -10.61 12.34
CA ASP A 247 29.97 -11.95 11.75
C ASP A 247 31.15 -11.98 10.77
N SER A 248 31.24 -11.01 9.85
CA SER A 248 32.32 -10.94 8.84
C SER A 248 33.72 -10.71 9.42
N SER A 249 33.82 -10.17 10.63
CA SER A 249 35.11 -10.01 11.31
C SER A 249 35.70 -11.35 11.78
N LEU A 250 34.86 -12.39 11.82
CA LEU A 250 35.17 -13.75 12.27
C LEU A 250 34.91 -14.73 11.11
N GLU A 251 35.97 -15.30 10.54
CA GLU A 251 35.96 -16.05 9.27
C GLU A 251 34.94 -17.21 9.19
N PHE A 252 34.37 -17.65 10.32
CA PHE A 252 33.48 -18.80 10.45
C PHE A 252 32.02 -18.45 10.82
N LEU A 253 31.68 -17.17 11.04
CA LEU A 253 30.34 -16.76 11.51
C LEU A 253 29.43 -16.18 10.42
N GLU A 254 29.80 -16.25 9.13
CA GLU A 254 29.02 -15.57 8.07
C GLU A 254 27.55 -16.04 8.02
N GLY A 255 26.65 -15.07 8.24
CA GLY A 255 25.20 -15.28 8.25
C GLY A 255 24.67 -16.05 9.46
N GLU A 256 25.47 -16.24 10.51
CA GLU A 256 25.05 -16.93 11.73
C GLU A 256 24.00 -16.13 12.49
N SER A 257 24.22 -14.82 12.67
CA SER A 257 23.31 -13.96 13.40
C SER A 257 21.91 -13.93 12.76
N GLU A 258 21.80 -13.92 11.42
CA GLU A 258 20.52 -13.99 10.73
C GLU A 258 19.82 -15.35 10.90
N ARG A 259 20.58 -16.47 10.87
CA ARG A 259 20.02 -17.82 11.10
C ARG A 259 19.47 -17.96 12.51
N VAL A 260 20.22 -17.50 13.52
CA VAL A 260 19.81 -17.52 14.92
C VAL A 260 18.57 -16.65 15.13
N ALA A 261 18.53 -15.45 14.54
CA ALA A 261 17.37 -14.57 14.61
C ALA A 261 16.12 -15.19 13.99
N ALA A 262 16.25 -15.86 12.84
CA ALA A 262 15.13 -16.55 12.19
C ALA A 262 14.54 -17.67 13.08
N LEU A 263 15.41 -18.47 13.73
CA LEU A 263 15.01 -19.51 14.67
C LEU A 263 14.35 -18.92 15.93
N ALA A 264 14.93 -17.86 16.48
CA ALA A 264 14.39 -17.17 17.65
C ALA A 264 12.99 -16.59 17.38
N VAL A 265 12.78 -15.96 16.23
CA VAL A 265 11.47 -15.42 15.82
C VAL A 265 10.43 -16.54 15.67
N GLU A 266 10.80 -17.66 15.06
CA GLU A 266 9.89 -18.80 14.90
C GLU A 266 9.53 -19.43 16.25
N LEU A 267 10.50 -19.59 17.16
CA LEU A 267 10.25 -20.04 18.53
C LEU A 267 9.35 -19.05 19.27
N GLY A 268 9.66 -17.75 19.19
CA GLY A 268 8.89 -16.66 19.79
C GLY A 268 7.43 -16.68 19.34
N ARG A 269 7.19 -16.94 18.05
CA ARG A 269 5.84 -17.04 17.48
C ARG A 269 5.07 -18.20 18.09
N ARG A 270 5.71 -19.37 18.25
CA ARG A 270 5.11 -20.58 18.82
C ARG A 270 4.73 -20.44 20.28
N ILE A 271 5.49 -19.67 21.04
CA ILE A 271 5.17 -19.37 22.46
C ILE A 271 4.28 -18.14 22.63
N GLY A 272 3.78 -17.55 21.54
CA GLY A 272 2.81 -16.44 21.58
C GLY A 272 3.41 -15.05 21.78
N LEU A 273 4.71 -14.84 21.56
CA LEU A 273 5.28 -13.49 21.53
C LEU A 273 4.77 -12.71 20.32
N SER A 274 4.50 -11.42 20.51
CA SER A 274 4.01 -10.52 19.47
C SER A 274 4.42 -9.06 19.75
N GLY A 275 4.26 -8.20 18.75
CA GLY A 275 4.57 -6.78 18.85
C GLY A 275 6.01 -6.52 19.29
N TRP A 276 6.17 -5.63 20.26
CA TRP A 276 7.49 -5.19 20.76
C TRP A 276 8.34 -6.34 21.30
N ARG A 277 7.74 -7.38 21.91
CA ARG A 277 8.49 -8.52 22.46
C ARG A 277 9.12 -9.37 21.39
N MET A 278 8.42 -9.55 20.26
CA MET A 278 8.96 -10.28 19.12
C MET A 278 10.12 -9.51 18.49
N GLN A 279 9.96 -8.19 18.32
CA GLN A 279 11.00 -7.33 17.77
C GLN A 279 12.24 -7.31 18.66
N ALA A 280 12.07 -7.20 19.99
CA ALA A 280 13.16 -7.26 20.95
C ALA A 280 13.91 -8.61 20.89
N LEU A 281 13.19 -9.72 20.76
CA LEU A 281 13.80 -11.05 20.61
C LEU A 281 14.62 -11.16 19.32
N GLU A 282 14.08 -10.67 18.20
CA GLU A 282 14.78 -10.64 16.92
C GLU A 282 16.08 -9.83 17.00
N TYR A 283 16.01 -8.61 17.54
CA TYR A 283 17.18 -7.73 17.67
C TYR A 283 18.20 -8.29 18.66
N ALA A 284 17.76 -8.88 19.76
CA ALA A 284 18.65 -9.57 20.70
C ALA A 284 19.36 -10.74 20.05
N ALA A 285 18.68 -11.53 19.22
CA ALA A 285 19.28 -12.64 18.49
C ALA A 285 20.27 -12.17 17.40
N LEU A 286 19.95 -11.08 16.69
CA LEU A 286 20.88 -10.49 15.71
C LEU A 286 22.15 -9.95 16.38
N LEU A 287 22.04 -9.39 17.58
CA LEU A 287 23.15 -8.72 18.26
C LEU A 287 23.79 -9.57 19.37
N HIS A 288 23.41 -10.84 19.50
CA HIS A 288 23.81 -11.68 20.65
C HIS A 288 25.33 -11.74 20.83
N ASP A 289 26.07 -11.74 19.73
CA ASP A 289 27.53 -11.86 19.68
C ASP A 289 28.26 -10.52 19.41
N ILE A 290 27.57 -9.37 19.46
CA ILE A 290 28.21 -8.06 19.20
C ILE A 290 29.39 -7.76 20.13
N GLY A 291 29.41 -8.35 21.32
CA GLY A 291 30.50 -8.20 22.28
C GLY A 291 31.82 -8.86 21.86
N TYR A 292 31.81 -9.76 20.86
CA TYR A 292 33.05 -10.32 20.33
C TYR A 292 33.99 -9.28 19.73
N LEU A 293 33.49 -8.08 19.38
CA LEU A 293 34.32 -6.95 18.96
C LEU A 293 35.38 -6.55 20.01
N ALA A 294 35.12 -6.79 21.31
CA ALA A 294 36.09 -6.54 22.37
C ALA A 294 37.03 -7.74 22.62
N ILE A 295 36.70 -8.92 22.09
CA ILE A 295 37.51 -10.13 22.26
C ILE A 295 38.50 -10.21 21.10
N GLY A 296 39.75 -9.85 21.37
CA GLY A 296 40.79 -9.80 20.34
C GLY A 296 40.87 -11.07 19.47
N ARG A 297 40.95 -10.87 18.14
CA ARG A 297 40.88 -11.90 17.08
C ARG A 297 41.73 -13.15 17.34
N ARG A 298 42.93 -12.96 17.91
CA ARG A 298 43.88 -14.04 18.26
C ARG A 298 43.27 -15.11 19.17
N ILE A 299 42.34 -14.74 20.05
CA ILE A 299 41.63 -15.71 20.90
C ILE A 299 40.53 -16.41 20.09
N LEU A 300 39.70 -15.64 19.38
CA LEU A 300 38.52 -16.16 18.69
C LEU A 300 38.87 -17.07 17.51
N SER A 301 40.02 -16.87 16.87
CA SER A 301 40.51 -17.66 15.75
C SER A 301 41.54 -18.74 16.13
N LYS A 302 41.64 -19.08 17.43
CA LYS A 302 42.59 -20.10 17.89
C LYS A 302 42.06 -21.48 17.52
N GLY A 303 42.82 -22.23 16.71
CA GLY A 303 42.48 -23.62 16.34
C GLY A 303 42.81 -24.66 17.41
N GLU A 304 43.42 -24.24 18.52
CA GLU A 304 43.73 -25.07 19.69
C GLU A 304 42.77 -24.75 20.85
N SER A 305 42.69 -25.66 21.82
CA SER A 305 41.90 -25.43 23.04
C SER A 305 42.29 -24.12 23.74
N LEU A 306 41.28 -23.34 24.11
CA LEU A 306 41.44 -22.14 24.91
C LEU A 306 41.87 -22.50 26.33
N SER A 307 42.85 -21.76 26.87
CA SER A 307 43.22 -21.81 28.28
C SER A 307 42.07 -21.27 29.16
N PRO A 308 42.05 -21.60 30.48
CA PRO A 308 41.03 -21.08 31.39
C PRO A 308 40.91 -19.55 31.39
N HIS A 309 42.02 -18.84 31.20
CA HIS A 309 42.08 -17.38 31.17
C HIS A 309 41.53 -16.80 29.85
N GLU A 310 41.79 -17.47 28.73
CA GLU A 310 41.21 -17.11 27.42
C GLU A 310 39.68 -17.37 27.42
N TRP A 311 39.24 -18.48 28.02
CA TRP A 311 37.81 -18.78 28.22
C TRP A 311 37.10 -17.75 29.10
N ALA A 312 37.77 -17.26 30.16
CA ALA A 312 37.22 -16.17 30.98
C ALA A 312 36.98 -14.92 30.12
N ARG A 313 37.95 -14.53 29.29
CA ARG A 313 37.80 -13.42 28.35
C ARG A 313 36.68 -13.63 27.33
N VAL A 314 36.55 -14.82 26.73
CA VAL A 314 35.45 -15.06 25.77
C VAL A 314 34.09 -14.87 26.45
N ARG A 315 33.93 -15.29 27.71
CA ARG A 315 32.67 -15.09 28.46
C ARG A 315 32.30 -13.63 28.70
N GLU A 316 33.27 -12.71 28.71
CA GLU A 316 33.02 -11.27 28.86
C GLU A 316 32.24 -10.67 27.69
N HIS A 317 32.18 -11.33 26.51
CA HIS A 317 31.45 -10.82 25.35
C HIS A 317 29.98 -10.52 25.66
N ALA A 318 29.34 -11.32 26.52
CA ALA A 318 27.93 -11.11 26.87
C ALA A 318 27.72 -9.78 27.63
N GLU A 319 28.59 -9.49 28.60
CA GLU A 319 28.53 -8.24 29.37
C GLU A 319 28.92 -7.03 28.52
N VAL A 320 29.94 -7.18 27.67
CA VAL A 320 30.32 -6.15 26.71
C VAL A 320 29.17 -5.87 25.73
N GLY A 321 28.56 -6.92 25.19
CA GLY A 321 27.43 -6.82 24.27
C GLY A 321 26.26 -6.09 24.93
N ALA A 322 25.90 -6.47 26.15
CA ALA A 322 24.89 -5.76 26.93
C ALA A 322 25.25 -4.27 27.15
N SER A 323 26.51 -3.96 27.45
CA SER A 323 26.99 -2.58 27.61
C SER A 323 26.87 -1.78 26.32
N ILE A 324 27.23 -2.35 25.17
CA ILE A 324 27.10 -1.73 23.84
C ILE A 324 25.63 -1.45 23.52
N VAL A 325 24.79 -2.47 23.62
CA VAL A 325 23.35 -2.37 23.29
C VAL A 325 22.64 -1.40 24.22
N SER A 326 23.02 -1.35 25.51
CA SER A 326 22.42 -0.43 26.49
C SER A 326 22.60 1.05 26.15
N ARG A 327 23.50 1.41 25.23
CA ARG A 327 23.68 2.81 24.78
C ARG A 327 22.68 3.20 23.70
N VAL A 328 22.04 2.22 23.04
CA VAL A 328 21.08 2.44 21.97
C VAL A 328 19.67 2.49 22.57
N ARG A 329 19.10 3.69 22.62
CA ARG A 329 17.78 3.92 23.24
C ARG A 329 16.64 3.12 22.60
N ALA A 330 16.75 2.80 21.31
CA ALA A 330 15.75 2.01 20.59
C ALA A 330 15.79 0.51 20.94
N LEU A 331 16.89 0.05 21.54
CA LEU A 331 17.11 -1.35 21.93
C LEU A 331 17.03 -1.55 23.45
N ARG A 332 16.56 -0.53 24.18
CA ARG A 332 16.35 -0.55 25.65
C ARG A 332 14.93 -0.94 26.04
#